data_AF-A0A956R3H7-F1
#
_entry.id   AF-A0A956R3H7-F1
#
_cell.length_a   1.000
_cell.length_b   1.000
_cell.length_c   1.000
_cell.angle_alpha   90.00
_cell.angle_beta   90.00
_cell.angle_gamma   90.00
#
_symmetry.space_group_name_H-M   'P 1'
#
loop_
_entity.id
_entity.type
_entity.pdbx_description
1 polymer ?
#
loop_
_entity_poly.entity_id
_entity_poly.type
_entity_poly.pdbx_seq_one_letter_code
_entity_poly.pdbx_strand_id
1 'polypeptide(L)'
;YQRLLEVGLVWILELDGEAAGFTLCLADPVLRASPLWARRHEAQWSPALPMEALLSRRIAYFDQLAVLPGLRSRLWGAALALRALDELFDPQAPAGEHDLVLTTTVIEPIVNAAALPYLARVGAQRIGTLDERYPAVGRVVSALHLIDAGAYRQHIGALARRPGPATRRVLAGARSLPELGRLLGSPKPAAPVQPETA
;
A
#
# COMPACT_ATOMS: atom_id res chain seq x y z
N TYR A 1 -12.88 2.47 -9.85
CA TYR A 1 -12.38 1.51 -8.86
C TYR A 1 -12.24 0.10 -9.43
N GLN A 2 -13.26 -0.44 -10.09
CA GLN A 2 -13.20 -1.78 -10.70
C GLN A 2 -11.99 -2.00 -11.64
N ARG A 3 -11.67 -1.04 -12.51
CA ARG A 3 -10.44 -1.08 -13.34
C ARG A 3 -9.12 -1.09 -12.54
N LEU A 4 -9.09 -0.52 -11.34
CA LEU A 4 -7.88 -0.54 -10.49
C LEU A 4 -7.69 -1.92 -9.83
N LEU A 5 -8.78 -2.62 -9.55
CA LEU A 5 -8.71 -4.00 -9.05
C LEU A 5 -8.13 -4.93 -10.11
N GLU A 6 -8.50 -4.77 -11.39
CA GLU A 6 -8.03 -5.61 -12.50
C GLU A 6 -6.51 -5.60 -12.72
N VAL A 7 -5.84 -4.51 -12.32
CA VAL A 7 -4.38 -4.31 -12.51
C VAL A 7 -3.64 -4.12 -11.20
N GLY A 8 -4.35 -4.17 -10.07
CA GLY A 8 -3.78 -4.01 -8.75
C GLY A 8 -3.15 -5.29 -8.23
N LEU A 9 -2.17 -5.15 -7.36
CA LEU A 9 -1.59 -6.26 -6.59
C LEU A 9 -2.45 -6.47 -5.35
N VAL A 10 -3.07 -7.65 -5.27
CA VAL A 10 -3.99 -8.00 -4.20
C VAL A 10 -3.47 -9.23 -3.46
N TRP A 11 -3.37 -9.12 -2.14
CA TRP A 11 -3.20 -10.27 -1.25
C TRP A 11 -4.51 -10.52 -0.51
N ILE A 12 -4.98 -11.75 -0.53
CA ILE A 12 -6.13 -12.21 0.27
C ILE A 12 -5.61 -12.99 1.48
N LEU A 13 -6.11 -12.64 2.67
CA LEU A 13 -5.97 -13.45 3.87
C LEU A 13 -7.14 -14.43 3.91
N GLU A 14 -6.85 -15.71 3.85
CA GLU A 14 -7.83 -16.78 4.05
C GLU A 14 -7.65 -17.41 5.43
N LEU A 15 -8.76 -17.59 6.16
CA LEU A 15 -8.81 -18.30 7.44
C LEU A 15 -9.92 -19.36 7.32
N ASP A 16 -9.57 -20.61 7.60
CA ASP A 16 -10.51 -21.75 7.53
C ASP A 16 -11.22 -21.91 6.17
N GLY A 17 -10.55 -21.51 5.08
CA GLY A 17 -11.09 -21.57 3.72
C GLY A 17 -11.94 -20.36 3.30
N GLU A 18 -12.08 -19.35 4.17
CA GLU A 18 -12.89 -18.16 3.92
C GLU A 18 -12.03 -16.89 3.87
N ALA A 19 -12.41 -15.93 3.01
CA ALA A 19 -11.74 -14.65 2.92
C ALA A 19 -11.95 -13.81 4.19
N ALA A 20 -10.87 -13.56 4.92
CA ALA A 20 -10.86 -12.85 6.20
C ALA A 20 -10.20 -11.46 6.13
N GLY A 21 -9.55 -11.12 5.02
CA GLY A 21 -8.95 -9.81 4.82
C GLY A 21 -8.29 -9.67 3.46
N PHE A 22 -7.90 -8.46 3.11
CA PHE A 22 -7.19 -8.20 1.85
C PHE A 22 -6.28 -6.97 1.92
N THR A 23 -5.37 -6.88 0.96
CA THR A 23 -4.68 -5.64 0.60
C THR A 23 -4.91 -5.29 -0.86
N LEU A 24 -4.78 -4.02 -1.19
CA LEU A 24 -4.70 -3.54 -2.57
C LEU A 24 -3.51 -2.59 -2.68
N CYS A 25 -2.61 -2.91 -3.60
CA CYS A 25 -1.46 -2.08 -3.93
C CYS A 25 -1.40 -1.80 -5.43
N LEU A 26 -0.83 -0.68 -5.82
CA LEU A 26 -0.56 -0.31 -7.21
C LEU A 26 0.95 -0.25 -7.41
N ALA A 27 1.50 -1.08 -8.30
CA ALA A 27 2.88 -0.96 -8.74
C ALA A 27 3.11 0.35 -9.54
N ASP A 28 4.35 0.79 -9.68
CA ASP A 28 4.69 2.09 -10.29
C ASP A 28 4.02 2.36 -11.65
N PRO A 29 4.05 1.45 -12.63
CA PRO A 29 3.39 1.70 -13.92
C PRO A 29 1.87 1.89 -13.78
N VAL A 30 1.24 1.10 -12.90
CA VAL A 30 -0.21 1.14 -12.64
C VAL A 30 -0.56 2.43 -11.89
N LEU A 31 0.22 2.79 -10.88
CA LEU A 31 0.07 4.03 -10.13
C LEU A 31 0.17 5.22 -11.09
N ARG A 32 1.22 5.29 -11.91
CA ARG A 32 1.44 6.43 -12.82
C ARG A 32 0.34 6.60 -13.87
N ALA A 33 -0.28 5.50 -14.29
CA ALA A 33 -1.44 5.50 -15.19
C ALA A 33 -2.78 5.78 -14.47
N SER A 34 -2.80 5.81 -13.13
CA SER A 34 -4.03 5.93 -12.35
C SER A 34 -4.55 7.38 -12.27
N PRO A 35 -5.88 7.56 -12.16
CA PRO A 35 -6.46 8.87 -11.83
C PRO A 35 -5.95 9.43 -10.48
N LEU A 36 -5.58 8.56 -9.54
CA LEU A 36 -5.01 8.96 -8.26
C LEU A 36 -3.68 9.71 -8.45
N TRP A 37 -2.81 9.22 -9.33
CA TRP A 37 -1.53 9.87 -9.61
C TRP A 37 -1.65 11.11 -10.48
N ALA A 38 -2.65 11.17 -11.36
CA ALA A 38 -2.94 12.38 -12.14
C ALA A 38 -3.21 13.58 -11.22
N ARG A 39 -3.86 13.34 -10.06
CA ARG A 39 -4.22 14.34 -9.05
C ARG A 39 -3.11 14.67 -8.05
N ARG A 40 -1.89 14.14 -8.21
CA ARG A 40 -0.76 14.38 -7.29
C ARG A 40 -0.42 15.87 -7.07
N HIS A 41 -0.78 16.73 -8.03
CA HIS A 41 -0.56 18.18 -7.94
C HIS A 41 -1.55 18.87 -6.98
N GLU A 42 -2.65 18.20 -6.61
CA GLU A 42 -3.61 18.68 -5.59
C GLU A 42 -3.11 18.42 -4.16
N ALA A 43 -2.09 17.57 -4.00
CA ALA A 43 -1.51 17.29 -2.70
C ALA A 43 -0.66 18.47 -2.18
N GLN A 44 -0.80 18.73 -0.89
CA GLN A 44 0.03 19.66 -0.15
C GLN A 44 1.25 18.90 0.36
N TRP A 45 2.33 18.90 -0.43
CA TRP A 45 3.58 18.25 -0.08
C TRP A 45 4.35 19.04 0.98
N SER A 46 5.10 18.32 1.82
CA SER A 46 6.03 18.95 2.76
C SER A 46 7.09 19.76 2.00
N PRO A 47 7.36 21.03 2.38
CA PRO A 47 8.37 21.86 1.71
C PRO A 47 9.79 21.28 1.76
N ALA A 48 10.08 20.44 2.76
CA ALA A 48 11.38 19.79 2.91
C ALA A 48 11.55 18.56 1.99
N LEU A 49 10.52 18.17 1.25
CA LEU A 49 10.54 16.99 0.39
C LEU A 49 11.06 17.36 -1.01
N PRO A 50 12.18 16.77 -1.47
CA PRO A 50 12.69 17.03 -2.82
C PRO A 50 11.83 16.30 -3.86
N MET A 51 10.75 16.94 -4.31
CA MET A 51 9.75 16.32 -5.20
C MET A 51 10.35 15.77 -6.50
N GLU A 52 11.24 16.50 -7.15
CA GLU A 52 11.88 16.04 -8.39
C GLU A 52 12.63 14.71 -8.19
N ALA A 53 13.39 14.60 -7.11
CA ALA A 53 14.12 13.38 -6.76
C ALA A 53 13.18 12.23 -6.35
N LEU A 54 12.03 12.54 -5.77
CA LEU A 54 11.01 11.54 -5.46
C LEU A 54 10.39 11.00 -6.75
N LEU A 55 9.99 11.89 -7.68
CA LEU A 55 9.28 11.53 -8.91
C LEU A 55 10.12 10.70 -9.88
N SER A 56 11.45 10.78 -9.80
CA SER A 56 12.38 9.96 -10.59
C SER A 56 12.55 8.53 -10.07
N ARG A 57 12.05 8.20 -8.87
CA ARG A 57 12.13 6.86 -8.28
C ARG A 57 10.95 5.98 -8.70
N ARG A 58 11.08 4.66 -8.56
CA ARG A 58 9.97 3.71 -8.69
C ARG A 58 9.10 3.77 -7.43
N ILE A 59 7.85 4.18 -7.59
CA ILE A 59 6.91 4.44 -6.49
C ILE A 59 5.72 3.50 -6.62
N ALA A 60 5.52 2.65 -5.63
CA ALA A 60 4.25 1.93 -5.46
C ALA A 60 3.31 2.71 -4.54
N TYR A 61 2.03 2.36 -4.58
CA TYR A 61 1.01 2.90 -3.69
C TYR A 61 0.28 1.78 -2.95
N PHE A 62 0.30 1.80 -1.63
CA PHE A 62 -0.48 0.91 -0.77
C PHE A 62 -1.82 1.58 -0.49
N ASP A 63 -2.87 1.11 -1.17
CA ASP A 63 -4.17 1.77 -1.18
C ASP A 63 -5.06 1.31 -0.03
N GLN A 64 -5.24 0.00 0.12
CA GLN A 64 -6.18 -0.54 1.10
C GLN A 64 -5.61 -1.71 1.87
N LEU A 65 -5.97 -1.74 3.16
CA LEU A 65 -5.83 -2.89 4.04
C LEU A 65 -7.15 -3.04 4.80
N ALA A 66 -7.75 -4.22 4.72
CA ALA A 66 -8.92 -4.55 5.52
C ALA A 66 -8.79 -5.97 6.05
N VAL A 67 -9.21 -6.17 7.30
CA VAL A 67 -9.31 -7.48 7.94
C VAL A 67 -10.60 -7.51 8.73
N LEU A 68 -11.33 -8.62 8.67
CA LEU A 68 -12.56 -8.81 9.42
C LEU A 68 -12.31 -8.60 10.93
N PRO A 69 -13.28 -8.01 11.64
CA PRO A 69 -13.18 -7.85 13.09
C PRO A 69 -13.17 -9.22 13.78
N GLY A 70 -12.33 -9.38 14.81
CA GLY A 70 -12.24 -10.63 15.55
C GLY A 70 -10.99 -10.75 16.42
N LEU A 71 -10.87 -11.86 17.13
CA LEU A 71 -9.66 -12.18 17.89
C LEU A 71 -8.46 -12.18 16.93
N ARG A 72 -7.45 -11.35 17.25
CA ARG A 72 -6.20 -11.21 16.49
C ARG A 72 -6.30 -10.47 15.14
N SER A 73 -7.39 -9.75 14.83
CA SER A 73 -7.48 -8.94 13.60
C SER A 73 -6.29 -7.99 13.41
N ARG A 74 -5.79 -7.38 14.49
CA ARG A 74 -4.58 -6.53 14.47
C ARG A 74 -3.31 -7.28 14.09
N LEU A 75 -3.18 -8.53 14.54
CA LEU A 75 -2.03 -9.39 14.21
C LEU A 75 -2.04 -9.71 12.73
N TRP A 76 -3.20 -10.14 12.23
CA TRP A 76 -3.36 -10.53 10.83
C TRP A 76 -3.24 -9.34 9.89
N GLY A 77 -3.80 -8.18 10.25
CA GLY A 77 -3.63 -6.95 9.47
C GLY A 77 -2.16 -6.56 9.35
N ALA A 78 -1.39 -6.66 10.44
CA ALA A 78 0.05 -6.38 10.39
C ALA A 78 0.83 -7.41 9.56
N ALA A 79 0.51 -8.70 9.68
CA ALA A 79 1.16 -9.75 8.90
C ALA A 79 0.88 -9.60 7.39
N LEU A 80 -0.38 -9.34 7.04
CA LEU A 80 -0.81 -9.14 5.66
C LEU A 80 -0.19 -7.88 5.05
N ALA A 81 -0.13 -6.78 5.81
CA ALA A 81 0.50 -5.56 5.34
C ALA A 81 2.02 -5.71 5.15
N LEU A 82 2.71 -6.47 6.01
CA LEU A 82 4.14 -6.76 5.82
C LEU A 82 4.36 -7.62 4.59
N ARG A 83 3.51 -8.64 4.36
CA ARG A 83 3.60 -9.47 3.15
C ARG A 83 3.47 -8.62 1.88
N ALA A 84 2.50 -7.70 1.86
CA ALA A 84 2.32 -6.79 0.73
C ALA A 84 3.51 -5.82 0.54
N LEU A 85 4.09 -5.29 1.62
CA LEU A 85 5.30 -4.45 1.52
C LEU A 85 6.53 -5.24 1.06
N ASP A 86 6.73 -6.46 1.55
CA ASP A 86 7.80 -7.34 1.10
C ASP A 86 7.69 -7.59 -0.41
N GLU A 87 6.48 -7.88 -0.91
CA GLU A 87 6.21 -8.06 -2.34
C GLU A 87 6.54 -6.81 -3.17
N LEU A 88 6.25 -5.60 -2.67
CA LEU A 88 6.54 -4.36 -3.38
C LEU A 88 8.04 -4.01 -3.40
N PHE A 89 8.79 -4.46 -2.40
CA PHE A 89 10.22 -4.14 -2.25
C PHE A 89 11.15 -5.27 -2.71
N ASP A 90 10.62 -6.44 -3.07
CA ASP A 90 11.40 -7.59 -3.52
C ASP A 90 11.69 -7.50 -5.03
N PRO A 91 12.96 -7.46 -5.47
CA PRO A 91 13.32 -7.49 -6.89
C PRO A 91 12.91 -8.76 -7.62
N GLN A 92 12.62 -9.85 -6.91
CA GLN A 92 12.17 -11.12 -7.49
C GLN A 92 10.65 -11.28 -7.51
N ALA A 93 9.91 -10.37 -6.87
CA ALA A 93 8.45 -10.43 -6.87
C ALA A 93 7.86 -10.09 -8.26
N PRO A 94 6.69 -10.64 -8.62
CA PRO A 94 5.91 -10.25 -9.79
C PRO A 94 5.73 -8.74 -10.00
N ALA A 95 5.61 -7.98 -8.90
CA ALA A 95 5.51 -6.53 -8.91
C ALA A 95 6.79 -5.81 -9.36
N GLY A 96 7.94 -6.48 -9.22
CA GLY A 96 9.27 -5.90 -9.30
C GLY A 96 9.63 -5.06 -8.07
N GLU A 97 10.88 -4.63 -8.02
CA GLU A 97 11.37 -3.78 -6.93
C GLU A 97 10.84 -2.36 -7.07
N HIS A 98 10.38 -1.80 -5.96
CA HIS A 98 10.08 -0.37 -5.83
C HIS A 98 11.07 0.27 -4.86
N ASP A 99 11.36 1.54 -5.07
CA ASP A 99 12.25 2.28 -4.19
C ASP A 99 11.47 2.88 -3.01
N LEU A 100 10.20 3.19 -3.26
CA LEU A 100 9.30 3.91 -2.36
C LEU A 100 7.89 3.29 -2.40
N VAL A 101 7.21 3.32 -1.26
CA VAL A 101 5.76 3.05 -1.16
C VAL A 101 5.08 4.26 -0.55
N LEU A 102 4.07 4.78 -1.24
CA LEU A 102 3.17 5.81 -0.74
C LEU A 102 1.91 5.18 -0.16
N THR A 103 1.30 5.83 0.82
CA THR A 103 -0.03 5.45 1.33
C THR A 103 -0.72 6.65 1.98
N THR A 104 -2.02 6.56 2.17
CA THR A 104 -2.82 7.61 2.83
C THR A 104 -3.51 7.08 4.09
N THR A 105 -3.70 7.97 5.06
CA THR A 105 -4.62 7.71 6.18
C THR A 105 -5.53 8.90 6.38
N VAL A 106 -6.83 8.65 6.49
CA VAL A 106 -7.80 9.70 6.79
C VAL A 106 -7.51 10.34 8.15
N ILE A 107 -7.47 11.66 8.20
CA ILE A 107 -7.33 12.48 9.41
C ILE A 107 -8.56 13.37 9.65
N GLU A 108 -9.38 13.63 8.63
CA GLU A 108 -10.71 14.26 8.77
C GLU A 108 -11.71 13.56 7.81
N PRO A 109 -12.98 13.37 8.20
CA PRO A 109 -13.60 13.82 9.45
C PRO A 109 -13.32 12.89 10.64
N ILE A 110 -12.97 11.62 10.39
CA ILE A 110 -12.68 10.63 11.43
C ILE A 110 -11.27 10.10 11.20
N VAL A 111 -10.40 10.29 12.19
CA VAL A 111 -9.00 9.84 12.12
C VAL A 111 -8.95 8.32 12.09
N ASN A 112 -8.29 7.76 11.07
CA ASN A 112 -7.92 6.35 11.06
C ASN A 112 -6.70 6.10 11.97
N ALA A 113 -6.94 6.04 13.28
CA ALA A 113 -5.89 5.80 14.26
C ALA A 113 -5.34 4.35 14.23
N ALA A 114 -6.03 3.42 13.57
CA ALA A 114 -5.65 2.01 13.56
C ALA A 114 -4.37 1.74 12.76
N ALA A 115 -4.15 2.49 11.68
CA ALA A 115 -2.98 2.34 10.81
C ALA A 115 -1.69 2.97 11.39
N LEU A 116 -1.81 4.00 12.25
CA LEU A 116 -0.66 4.80 12.70
C LEU A 116 0.42 3.99 13.45
N PRO A 117 0.08 3.08 14.38
CA PRO A 117 1.10 2.26 15.07
C PRO A 117 1.83 1.30 14.12
N TYR A 118 1.19 0.90 13.02
CA TYR A 118 1.82 0.07 12.00
C TYR A 118 2.77 0.91 11.14
N LEU A 119 2.31 2.06 10.65
CA LEU A 119 3.12 3.01 9.88
C LEU A 119 4.41 3.41 10.61
N ALA A 120 4.31 3.70 11.92
CA ALA A 120 5.47 3.97 12.75
C ALA A 120 6.47 2.79 12.81
N ARG A 121 5.96 1.54 12.84
CA ARG A 121 6.78 0.32 12.88
C ARG A 121 7.43 -0.06 11.55
N VAL A 122 6.94 0.45 10.43
CA VAL A 122 7.58 0.24 9.12
C VAL A 122 8.44 1.44 8.71
N GLY A 123 8.63 2.39 9.64
CA GLY A 123 9.45 3.58 9.40
C GLY A 123 8.81 4.59 8.45
N ALA A 124 7.48 4.58 8.32
CA ALA A 124 6.78 5.52 7.44
C ALA A 124 6.95 6.97 7.93
N GLN A 125 7.19 7.87 6.99
CA GLN A 125 7.30 9.30 7.23
C GLN A 125 6.09 10.01 6.66
N ARG A 126 5.49 10.94 7.41
CA ARG A 126 4.45 11.82 6.87
C ARG A 126 5.10 12.87 5.97
N ILE A 127 4.65 12.95 4.73
CA ILE A 127 5.25 13.79 3.70
C ILE A 127 4.30 14.82 3.09
N GLY A 128 3.05 14.86 3.56
CA GLY A 128 2.08 15.85 3.10
C GLY A 128 0.65 15.55 3.53
N THR A 129 -0.28 16.23 2.88
CA THR A 129 -1.73 16.03 3.01
C THR A 129 -2.43 16.11 1.66
N LEU A 130 -3.60 15.48 1.59
CA LEU A 130 -4.52 15.56 0.47
C LEU A 130 -5.89 15.96 1.01
N ASP A 131 -6.52 16.98 0.42
CA ASP A 131 -7.84 17.48 0.80
C ASP A 131 -8.79 17.22 -0.38
N GLU A 132 -9.73 16.29 -0.17
CA GLU A 132 -10.60 15.78 -1.23
C GLU A 132 -12.07 15.99 -0.88
N ARG A 133 -12.92 16.04 -1.90
CA ARG A 133 -14.37 16.10 -1.72
C ARG A 133 -15.04 15.00 -2.52
N TYR A 134 -15.75 14.13 -1.81
CA TYR A 134 -16.49 13.01 -2.38
C TYR A 134 -18.00 13.27 -2.27
N PRO A 135 -18.80 13.06 -3.34
CA PRO A 135 -20.23 13.37 -3.32
C PRO A 135 -21.02 12.73 -2.16
N ALA A 136 -20.69 11.50 -1.77
CA ALA A 136 -21.41 10.75 -0.74
C ALA A 136 -20.85 10.90 0.69
N VAL A 137 -19.59 11.32 0.84
CA VAL A 137 -18.87 11.35 2.13
C VAL A 137 -18.58 12.77 2.59
N GLY A 138 -18.58 13.75 1.67
CA GLY A 138 -18.20 15.13 1.94
C GLY A 138 -16.69 15.33 1.85
N ARG A 139 -16.16 16.27 2.64
CA ARG A 139 -14.72 16.58 2.68
C ARG A 139 -13.98 15.50 3.45
N VAL A 140 -12.89 15.00 2.86
CA VAL A 140 -11.97 14.03 3.45
C VAL A 140 -10.57 14.61 3.38
N VAL A 141 -9.90 14.70 4.53
CA VAL A 141 -8.49 15.08 4.57
C VAL A 141 -7.68 13.85 4.94
N SER A 142 -6.66 13.57 4.14
CA SER A 142 -5.78 12.42 4.31
C SER A 142 -4.34 12.89 4.53
N ALA A 143 -3.63 12.24 5.45
CA ALA A 143 -2.18 12.37 5.58
C ALA A 143 -1.49 11.44 4.56
N LEU A 144 -0.53 11.98 3.82
CA LEU A 144 0.32 11.23 2.89
C LEU A 144 1.56 10.71 3.62
N HIS A 145 1.82 9.42 3.48
CA HIS A 145 2.95 8.74 4.09
C HIS A 145 3.85 8.12 3.03
N LEU A 146 5.14 8.10 3.31
CA LEU A 146 6.19 7.53 2.49
C LEU A 146 6.94 6.47 3.29
N ILE A 147 7.15 5.30 2.68
CA ILE A 147 8.00 4.24 3.18
C ILE A 147 9.14 4.07 2.19
N ASP A 148 10.37 4.24 2.65
CA ASP A 148 11.57 4.00 1.84
C ASP A 148 12.04 2.55 1.97
N ALA A 149 12.38 1.90 0.85
CA ALA A 149 12.78 0.50 0.84
C ALA A 149 14.02 0.22 1.71
N GLY A 150 15.01 1.13 1.71
CA GLY A 150 16.21 1.02 2.53
C GLY A 150 15.89 1.12 4.02
N ALA A 151 15.11 2.14 4.40
CA ALA A 151 14.66 2.31 5.78
C ALA A 151 13.80 1.13 6.27
N TYR A 152 12.89 0.65 5.42
CA TYR A 152 12.05 -0.52 5.69
C TYR A 152 12.89 -1.77 5.99
N ARG A 153 13.82 -2.12 5.09
CA ARG A 153 14.69 -3.30 5.26
C ARG A 153 15.54 -3.21 6.53
N GLN A 154 16.08 -2.03 6.83
CA GLN A 154 16.83 -1.80 8.07
C GLN A 154 15.95 -2.02 9.31
N HIS A 155 14.74 -1.46 9.30
CA HIS A 155 13.82 -1.53 10.44
C HIS A 155 13.31 -2.96 10.68
N ILE A 156 12.85 -3.64 9.63
CA ILE A 156 12.41 -5.04 9.71
C ILE A 156 13.58 -5.96 10.11
N GLY A 157 14.77 -5.76 9.54
CA GLY A 157 15.97 -6.51 9.93
C GLY A 157 16.35 -6.30 11.41
N ALA A 158 16.22 -5.09 11.93
CA ALA A 158 16.42 -4.81 13.35
C ALA A 158 15.39 -5.54 14.23
N LEU A 159 14.11 -5.49 13.85
CA LEU A 159 13.03 -6.19 14.55
C LEU A 159 13.21 -7.71 14.53
N ALA A 160 13.65 -8.28 13.41
CA ALA A 160 13.88 -9.72 13.25
C ALA A 160 15.04 -10.25 14.10
N ARG A 161 16.03 -9.42 14.44
CA ARG A 161 17.18 -9.82 15.28
C ARG A 161 16.83 -9.96 16.76
N ARG A 162 15.85 -9.20 17.27
CA ARG A 162 15.39 -9.29 18.67
C ARG A 162 13.87 -9.19 18.76
N PRO A 163 13.13 -10.17 18.20
CA PRO A 163 11.69 -10.03 18.07
C PRO A 163 10.99 -10.39 19.39
N GLY A 164 10.21 -9.45 19.91
CA GLY A 164 9.25 -9.73 20.98
C GLY A 164 8.23 -10.80 20.56
N PRO A 165 7.49 -11.42 21.50
CA PRO A 165 6.55 -12.51 21.19
C PRO A 165 5.50 -12.14 20.14
N ALA A 166 4.97 -10.91 20.19
CA ALA A 166 4.00 -10.42 19.21
C ALA A 166 4.63 -10.24 17.82
N THR A 167 5.82 -9.65 17.74
CA THR A 167 6.57 -9.45 16.50
C THR A 167 6.92 -10.77 15.83
N ARG A 168 7.32 -11.80 16.61
CA ARG A 168 7.58 -13.14 16.08
C ARG A 168 6.37 -13.72 15.37
N ARG A 169 5.18 -13.58 15.96
CA ARG A 169 3.93 -14.08 15.36
C ARG A 169 3.57 -13.34 14.08
N VAL A 170 3.77 -12.02 14.05
CA VAL A 170 3.55 -11.21 12.84
C VAL A 170 4.49 -11.64 11.72
N LEU A 171 5.79 -11.74 11.98
CA LEU A 171 6.79 -12.14 10.99
C LEU A 171 6.59 -13.58 10.52
N ALA A 172 6.25 -14.49 11.42
CA ALA A 172 5.90 -15.86 11.06
C ALA A 172 4.64 -15.88 10.18
N GLY A 173 3.60 -15.14 10.56
CA GLY A 173 2.37 -14.99 9.79
C GLY A 173 2.62 -14.48 8.37
N ALA A 174 3.40 -13.41 8.22
CA ALA A 174 3.73 -12.83 6.92
C ALA A 174 4.46 -13.82 5.98
N ARG A 175 5.30 -14.70 6.55
CA ARG A 175 6.01 -15.75 5.80
C ARG A 175 5.15 -16.99 5.52
N SER A 176 4.16 -17.25 6.36
CA SER A 176 3.29 -18.43 6.26
C SER A 176 2.03 -18.20 5.43
N LEU A 177 1.72 -16.96 5.03
CA LEU A 177 0.68 -16.68 4.05
C LEU A 177 1.10 -17.34 2.72
N PRO A 178 0.41 -18.39 2.23
CA PRO A 178 0.81 -19.12 1.03
C PRO A 178 0.85 -18.21 -0.21
N GLU A 179 1.59 -18.63 -1.25
CA GLU A 179 1.69 -18.01 -2.59
C GLU A 179 0.35 -18.00 -3.37
N LEU A 180 -0.69 -17.35 -2.86
CA LEU A 180 -1.97 -17.14 -3.57
C LEU A 180 -1.94 -15.89 -4.48
N GLY A 181 -0.78 -15.62 -5.09
CA GLY A 181 -0.50 -14.45 -5.93
C GLY A 181 -0.69 -14.67 -7.43
N ARG A 182 -1.57 -15.57 -7.88
CA ARG A 182 -1.90 -15.73 -9.31
C ARG A 182 -3.40 -15.69 -9.59
N LEU A 183 -3.99 -14.51 -9.40
CA LEU A 183 -5.25 -14.04 -9.98
C LEU A 183 -5.26 -12.55 -9.63
N LEU A 184 -4.70 -11.67 -10.45
CA LEU A 184 -5.30 -11.11 -11.66
C LEU A 184 -4.23 -10.94 -12.74
N GLY A 185 -4.64 -11.09 -14.01
CA GLY A 185 -3.78 -11.47 -15.13
C GLY A 185 -2.55 -10.58 -15.37
N SER A 186 -1.55 -11.17 -16.03
CA SER A 186 -0.43 -10.43 -16.63
C SER A 186 -0.97 -9.17 -17.32
N PRO A 187 -0.32 -7.99 -17.15
CA PRO A 187 -0.77 -6.78 -17.81
C PRO A 187 -0.81 -7.02 -19.32
N LYS A 188 -2.02 -7.13 -19.87
CA LYS A 188 -2.22 -7.14 -21.32
C LYS A 188 -2.02 -5.69 -21.76
N PRO A 189 -1.12 -5.40 -22.73
CA PRO A 189 -0.94 -4.03 -23.20
C PRO A 189 -2.30 -3.48 -23.64
N ALA A 190 -2.65 -2.31 -23.11
CA ALA A 190 -3.88 -1.63 -23.48
C ALA A 190 -3.91 -1.46 -25.00
N ALA A 191 -4.95 -1.98 -25.64
CA ALA A 191 -5.19 -1.70 -27.05
C ALA A 191 -5.35 -0.17 -27.22
N PRO A 192 -4.78 0.43 -28.28
CA PRO A 192 -4.93 1.86 -28.50
C PRO A 192 -6.41 2.19 -28.62
N VAL A 193 -6.89 3.08 -27.76
CA VAL A 193 -8.21 3.69 -27.88
C VAL A 193 -8.20 4.47 -29.19
N GLN A 194 -8.94 3.99 -30.18
CA GLN A 194 -9.17 4.76 -31.40
C GLN A 194 -9.97 6.02 -31.03
N PRO A 195 -9.61 7.19 -31.57
CA PRO A 195 -10.39 8.39 -31.33
C PRO A 195 -11.78 8.20 -31.93
N GLU A 196 -12.82 8.33 -31.12
CA GLU A 196 -14.18 8.52 -31.62
C GLU A 196 -14.18 9.81 -32.44
N THR A 197 -14.28 9.64 -33.76
CA THR A 197 -14.54 10.73 -34.70
C THR A 197 -15.95 11.27 -34.47
N ALA A 198 -15.99 12.57 -34.17
CA ALA A 198 -17.01 13.60 -34.46
C ALA A 198 -18.49 13.19 -34.53
#